data_AF-A0A5P0ZGQ6-F1
#
_entry.id   AF-A0A5P0ZGQ6-F1
#
_cell.length_a   1.000
_cell.length_b   1.000
_cell.length_c   1.000
_cell.angle_alpha   90.00
_cell.angle_beta   90.00
_cell.angle_gamma   90.00
#
_symmetry.space_group_name_H-M   'P 1'
#
loop_
_entity.id
_entity.type
_entity.pdbx_description
1 polymer ?
#
loop_
_entity_poly.entity_id
_entity_poly.type
_entity_poly.pdbx_seq_one_letter_code
_entity_poly.pdbx_strand_id
1 'polypeptide(L)'
;MLIQLLMIVFIIFLLGLSYNLWSHLNKKFLIYSPGENIKLQNAMKFTAILLVIISIIGVIILLFGKKELNFITLVLGSITAAGFSIYLGNIRG
;
A
#
# COMPACT_ATOMS: atom_id res chain seq x y z
N MET A 1 9.72 22.26 -0.97
CA MET A 1 10.44 21.55 0.11
C MET A 1 9.48 20.79 1.02
N LEU A 2 8.56 21.44 1.76
CA LEU A 2 7.65 20.72 2.69
C LEU A 2 6.82 19.61 2.01
N ILE A 3 6.16 19.91 0.88
CA ILE A 3 5.36 18.92 0.13
C ILE A 3 6.21 17.73 -0.33
N GLN A 4 7.42 17.98 -0.84
CA GLN A 4 8.31 16.91 -1.29
C GLN A 4 8.75 16.00 -0.14
N LEU A 5 9.08 16.58 1.02
CA LEU A 5 9.39 15.80 2.22
C LEU A 5 8.21 14.92 2.63
N LEU A 6 6.99 15.48 2.65
CA LEU A 6 5.78 14.73 2.94
C LEU A 6 5.57 13.56 1.97
N MET A 7 5.83 13.79 0.67
CA MET A 7 5.73 12.74 -0.34
C MET A 7 6.76 11.63 -0.14
N ILE A 8 7.99 11.95 0.24
CA ILE A 8 9.02 10.95 0.56
C ILE A 8 8.53 10.07 1.72
N VAL A 9 8.07 10.69 2.81
CA VAL A 9 7.54 9.97 3.98
C VAL A 9 6.34 9.10 3.58
N PHE A 10 5.43 9.63 2.77
CA PHE A 10 4.26 8.90 2.29
C PHE A 10 4.65 7.68 1.43
N ILE A 11 5.60 7.83 0.50
CA ILE A 11 6.08 6.73 -0.34
C ILE A 11 6.76 5.66 0.52
N ILE A 12 7.61 6.06 1.47
CA ILE A 12 8.24 5.13 2.43
C ILE A 12 7.16 4.38 3.22
N PHE A 13 6.11 5.06 3.64
CA PHE A 13 4.98 4.44 4.33
C PHE A 13 4.25 3.42 3.47
N LEU A 14 3.96 3.72 2.19
CA LEU A 14 3.35 2.76 1.26
C LEU A 14 4.24 1.52 1.04
N LEU A 15 5.56 1.72 0.91
CA LEU A 15 6.51 0.61 0.80
C LEU A 15 6.56 -0.22 2.09
N GLY A 16 6.53 0.43 3.26
CA GLY A 16 6.45 -0.25 4.55
C GLY A 16 5.19 -1.09 4.70
N LEU A 17 4.03 -0.56 4.29
CA LEU A 17 2.78 -1.32 4.25
C LEU A 17 2.87 -2.49 3.29
N SER A 18 3.36 -2.27 2.07
CA SER A 18 3.55 -3.34 1.09
C SER A 18 4.43 -4.46 1.62
N TYR A 19 5.57 -4.12 2.21
CA TYR A 19 6.48 -5.07 2.82
C TYR A 19 5.81 -5.85 3.97
N ASN A 20 5.04 -5.16 4.81
CA ASN A 20 4.32 -5.78 5.91
C ASN A 20 3.28 -6.80 5.40
N LEU A 21 2.52 -6.45 4.36
CA LEU A 21 1.57 -7.37 3.73
C LEU A 21 2.27 -8.58 3.09
N TRP A 22 3.36 -8.34 2.36
CA TRP A 22 4.09 -9.41 1.68
C TRP A 22 4.76 -10.39 2.66
N SER A 23 5.37 -9.88 3.72
CA SER A 23 6.09 -10.70 4.71
C SER A 23 5.15 -11.59 5.55
N HIS A 24 3.87 -11.23 5.64
CA HIS A 24 2.85 -11.99 6.38
C HIS A 24 1.90 -12.80 5.49
N LEU A 25 2.24 -13.04 4.22
CA LEU A 25 1.38 -13.87 3.34
C LEU A 25 1.18 -15.31 3.85
N ASN A 26 2.15 -15.86 4.59
CA ASN A 26 2.11 -17.23 5.14
C ASN A 26 2.18 -17.25 6.67
N LYS A 27 2.04 -16.09 7.32
CA LYS A 27 2.13 -15.92 8.78
C LYS A 27 0.91 -15.15 9.26
N LYS A 28 0.70 -15.07 10.57
CA LYS A 28 -0.37 -14.24 11.12
C LYS A 28 -0.16 -12.79 10.75
N PHE A 29 -1.18 -12.16 10.18
CA PHE A 29 -1.21 -10.73 9.92
C PHE A 29 -2.24 -10.10 10.87
N LEU A 30 -1.77 -9.34 11.87
CA LEU A 30 -2.63 -8.87 12.97
C LEU A 30 -3.35 -10.05 13.64
N ILE A 31 -4.69 -10.02 13.68
CA ILE A 31 -5.55 -11.10 14.20
C ILE A 31 -5.93 -12.13 13.14
N TYR A 32 -5.53 -11.94 11.88
CA TYR A 32 -5.92 -12.79 10.76
C TYR A 32 -4.85 -13.85 10.45
N SER A 33 -5.29 -14.98 9.89
CA SER A 33 -4.43 -16.09 9.41
C SER A 33 -4.47 -16.21 7.87
N PRO A 34 -3.74 -15.36 7.12
CA PRO A 34 -3.66 -15.43 5.65
C PRO A 34 -3.28 -16.81 5.11
N GLY A 35 -2.38 -17.53 5.80
CA GLY A 35 -1.95 -18.87 5.39
C GLY A 35 -3.08 -19.92 5.37
N GLU A 36 -4.18 -19.69 6.08
CA GLU A 36 -5.34 -20.58 6.15
C GLU A 36 -6.49 -20.07 5.26
N ASN A 37 -6.39 -18.85 4.72
CA ASN A 37 -7.41 -18.22 3.90
C ASN A 37 -6.81 -17.68 2.60
N ILE A 38 -6.90 -18.50 1.53
CA ILE A 38 -6.38 -18.19 0.20
C ILE A 38 -6.92 -16.86 -0.35
N LYS A 39 -8.17 -16.49 -0.04
CA LYS A 39 -8.75 -15.22 -0.50
C LYS A 39 -8.03 -14.03 0.15
N LEU A 40 -7.82 -14.09 1.47
CA LEU A 40 -7.08 -13.06 2.21
C LEU A 40 -5.63 -12.98 1.73
N GLN A 41 -4.96 -14.13 1.59
CA GLN A 41 -3.60 -14.19 1.07
C GLN A 41 -3.48 -13.52 -0.31
N ASN A 42 -4.39 -13.84 -1.23
CA ASN A 42 -4.39 -13.24 -2.57
C ASN A 42 -4.67 -11.74 -2.53
N ALA A 43 -5.58 -11.28 -1.69
CA ALA A 43 -5.87 -9.86 -1.52
C ALA A 43 -4.66 -9.09 -0.94
N MET A 44 -3.98 -9.66 0.07
CA MET A 44 -2.75 -9.11 0.62
C MET A 44 -1.64 -9.03 -0.43
N LYS A 45 -1.45 -10.11 -1.19
CA LYS A 45 -0.45 -10.17 -2.25
C LYS A 45 -0.71 -9.13 -3.34
N PHE A 46 -1.96 -9.04 -3.81
CA PHE A 46 -2.38 -8.07 -4.81
C PHE A 46 -2.17 -6.63 -4.32
N THR A 47 -2.62 -6.34 -3.09
CA THR A 47 -2.47 -5.02 -2.47
C THR A 47 -0.98 -4.65 -2.31
N ALA A 48 -0.15 -5.59 -1.84
CA ALA A 48 1.28 -5.38 -1.71
C ALA A 48 1.93 -4.98 -3.05
N ILE A 49 1.66 -5.75 -4.12
CA ILE A 49 2.17 -5.45 -5.47
C ILE A 49 1.70 -4.08 -5.95
N LEU A 50 0.40 -3.78 -5.77
CA LEU A 50 -0.18 -2.52 -6.20
C LEU A 50 0.45 -1.31 -5.47
N LEU A 51 0.70 -1.43 -4.16
CA LEU A 51 1.40 -0.41 -3.38
C LEU A 51 2.84 -0.20 -3.84
N VAL A 52 3.56 -1.25 -4.26
CA VAL A 52 4.92 -1.10 -4.85
C VAL A 52 4.83 -0.33 -6.16
N ILE A 53 3.91 -0.70 -7.05
CA ILE A 53 3.74 -0.03 -8.34
C ILE A 53 3.42 1.46 -8.14
N ILE A 54 2.49 1.77 -7.23
CA ILE A 54 2.14 3.16 -6.88
C ILE A 54 3.35 3.89 -6.30
N SER A 55 4.17 3.24 -5.48
CA SER A 55 5.38 3.82 -4.91
C SER A 55 6.43 4.11 -5.98
N ILE A 56 6.65 3.21 -6.94
CA ILE A 56 7.55 3.43 -8.07
C ILE A 56 7.08 4.60 -8.92
N ILE A 57 5.79 4.64 -9.26
CA ILE A 57 5.17 5.78 -9.98
C ILE A 57 5.35 7.07 -9.17
N GLY A 58 5.15 7.01 -7.86
CA GLY A 58 5.34 8.13 -6.94
C GLY A 58 6.76 8.67 -6.95
N VAL A 59 7.77 7.81 -6.95
CA VAL A 59 9.18 8.22 -7.08
C VAL A 59 9.44 8.89 -8.42
N ILE A 60 8.92 8.33 -9.52
CA ILE A 60 9.06 8.92 -10.86
C ILE A 60 8.42 10.31 -10.90
N ILE A 61 7.21 10.45 -10.37
CA ILE A 61 6.49 11.74 -10.28
C ILE A 61 7.25 12.74 -9.40
N LEU A 62 7.82 12.29 -8.28
CA LEU A 62 8.55 13.14 -7.36
C LEU A 62 9.83 13.73 -8.00
N LEU A 63 10.53 12.93 -8.81
CA LEU A 63 11.80 13.31 -9.44
C LEU A 63 11.62 14.11 -10.73
N PHE A 64 10.63 13.77 -11.56
CA PHE A 64 10.47 14.31 -12.92
C PHE A 64 9.14 15.02 -13.17
N GLY A 65 8.16 14.87 -12.28
CA GLY A 65 6.81 15.39 -12.45
C GLY A 65 6.60 16.80 -11.89
N LYS A 66 5.46 17.39 -12.26
CA LYS A 66 4.96 18.62 -11.65
C LYS A 66 4.46 18.35 -10.24
N LYS A 67 4.51 19.38 -9.37
CA LYS A 67 4.05 19.25 -7.98
C LYS A 67 2.62 18.75 -7.86
N GLU A 68 1.72 19.16 -8.76
CA GLU A 68 0.32 18.73 -8.73
C GLU A 68 0.15 17.23 -8.95
N LEU A 69 1.04 16.59 -9.73
CA LEU A 69 0.94 15.16 -10.03
C LEU A 69 1.17 14.28 -8.80
N ASN A 70 1.83 14.79 -7.76
CA ASN A 70 1.97 14.07 -6.48
C ASN A 70 0.62 13.75 -5.84
N PHE A 71 -0.43 14.53 -6.15
CA PHE A 71 -1.78 14.26 -5.70
C PHE A 71 -2.31 12.91 -6.21
N ILE A 72 -1.93 12.50 -7.42
CA ILE A 72 -2.30 11.19 -7.98
C ILE A 72 -1.71 10.08 -7.10
N THR A 73 -0.44 10.17 -6.74
CA THR A 73 0.22 9.19 -5.85
C THR A 73 -0.47 9.14 -4.48
N LEU A 74 -0.81 10.29 -3.90
CA LEU A 74 -1.53 10.37 -2.63
C LEU A 74 -2.89 9.68 -2.70
N VAL A 75 -3.69 10.02 -3.73
CA VAL A 75 -5.04 9.47 -3.90
C VAL A 75 -4.98 7.97 -4.16
N LEU A 76 -4.15 7.51 -5.10
CA LEU A 76 -4.05 6.09 -5.43
C LEU A 76 -3.54 5.26 -4.25
N GLY A 77 -2.50 5.74 -3.57
CA GLY A 77 -1.96 5.07 -2.38
C GLY A 77 -2.98 4.97 -1.26
N SER A 78 -3.69 6.08 -0.99
CA SER A 78 -4.72 6.13 0.05
C SER A 78 -5.92 5.25 -0.26
N ILE A 79 -6.45 5.29 -1.49
CA ILE A 79 -7.56 4.44 -1.92
C ILE A 79 -7.17 2.96 -1.84
N THR A 80 -5.95 2.61 -2.25
CA THR A 80 -5.47 1.22 -2.19
C THR A 80 -5.39 0.72 -0.74
N ALA A 81 -4.78 1.51 0.14
CA ALA A 81 -4.66 1.16 1.55
C ALA A 81 -6.04 1.11 2.26
N ALA A 82 -6.90 2.09 2.00
CA ALA A 82 -8.26 2.15 2.55
C ALA A 82 -9.13 0.99 2.04
N GLY A 83 -9.05 0.69 0.74
CA GLY A 83 -9.77 -0.43 0.13
C GLY A 83 -9.37 -1.76 0.74
N PHE A 84 -8.08 -1.97 0.97
CA PHE A 84 -7.60 -3.15 1.69
C PHE A 84 -8.08 -3.19 3.15
N SER A 85 -8.06 -2.05 3.86
CA SER A 85 -8.57 -1.97 5.23
C SER A 85 -10.06 -2.29 5.33
N ILE A 86 -10.87 -1.80 4.38
CA ILE A 86 -12.30 -2.12 4.30
C ILE A 86 -12.50 -3.59 3.98
N TYR A 87 -11.72 -4.13 3.04
CA TYR A 87 -11.75 -5.55 2.70
C TYR A 87 -11.48 -6.42 3.92
N LEU A 88 -10.45 -6.10 4.72
CA LEU A 88 -10.18 -6.79 5.99
C LEU A 88 -11.37 -6.73 6.96
N GLY A 89 -11.94 -5.54 7.16
CA GLY A 89 -13.12 -5.37 8.04
C GLY A 89 -14.32 -6.22 7.61
N ASN A 90 -14.47 -6.46 6.31
CA ASN A 90 -15.54 -7.28 5.75
C ASN A 90 -15.26 -8.79 5.79
N ILE A 91 -13.99 -9.21 5.90
CA ILE A 91 -13.66 -10.64 5.99
C ILE A 91 -14.10 -11.24 7.32
N ARG A 92 -14.29 -10.42 8.37
CA ARG A 92 -14.67 -10.79 9.73
C ARG A 92 -13.70 -11.77 10.42
N GLY A 93 -13.43 -11.48 11.69
CA GLY A 93 -13.10 -12.52 12.66
C GLY A 93 -14.34 -13.34 13.04
#